data_AF-A0A944BMM7-F1
#
_entry.id   AF-A0A944BMM7-F1
#
_cell.length_a   1.000
_cell.length_b   1.000
_cell.length_c   1.000
_cell.angle_alpha   90.00
_cell.angle_beta   90.00
_cell.angle_gamma   90.00
#
_symmetry.space_group_name_H-M   'P 1'
#
loop_
_entity.id
_entity.type
_entity.pdbx_description
1 polymer ?
#
loop_
_entity_poly.entity_id
_entity_poly.type
_entity_poly.pdbx_seq_one_letter_code
_entity_poly.pdbx_strand_id
1 'polypeptide(L)'
;GIPNIMNLFLTSKETVGGLAIDAAVAGTVVGTYWFLMLVGRFIGAAVAAKFTSKHMLVFTTVCASILVLLAIFMPQTMVNMPVFKSDISFGLAEVPVNVIFLVLCGLCTSVMWGSIFNLAVEGLGKYTARASGIFMMMVCGGGLLPLLQGFVADKVGFMSSYFVVLAGVIYMLWYAIFGSKNVNKDIPVE
;
A
#
# COMPACT_ATOMS: atom_id res chain seq x y z
N GLY A 1 1.95 4.90 6.81
CA GLY A 1 1.32 4.29 5.62
C GLY A 1 1.39 5.28 4.48
N ILE A 2 1.47 4.80 3.24
CA ILE A 2 1.72 5.63 2.04
C ILE A 2 0.81 6.88 1.96
N PRO A 3 -0.53 6.78 1.96
CA PRO A 3 -1.39 7.95 1.78
C PRO A 3 -1.25 8.99 2.90
N ASN A 4 -1.03 8.56 4.14
CA ASN A 4 -0.89 9.48 5.28
C ASN A 4 0.39 10.31 5.18
N ILE A 5 1.54 9.66 4.96
CA ILE A 5 2.82 10.37 4.87
C ILE A 5 2.91 11.16 3.57
N MET A 6 2.30 10.68 2.48
CA MET A 6 2.18 11.44 1.25
C MET A 6 1.39 12.73 1.47
N ASN A 7 0.25 12.67 2.16
CA ASN A 7 -0.51 13.88 2.49
C ASN A 7 0.32 14.88 3.32
N LEU A 8 1.03 14.39 4.33
CA LEU A 8 1.89 15.23 5.15
C LEU A 8 3.04 15.83 4.35
N PHE A 9 3.67 15.06 3.45
CA PHE A 9 4.72 15.54 2.57
C PHE A 9 4.22 16.66 1.64
N LEU A 10 3.05 16.48 1.05
CA LEU A 10 2.47 17.48 0.14
C LEU A 10 2.08 18.78 0.89
N THR A 11 1.48 18.67 2.07
CA THR A 11 0.90 19.82 2.79
C THR A 11 1.86 20.53 3.75
N SER A 12 2.93 19.85 4.20
CA SER A 12 3.89 20.44 5.13
C SER A 12 4.69 21.56 4.49
N LYS A 13 5.14 22.53 5.30
CA LYS A 13 5.94 23.66 4.83
C LYS A 13 7.29 23.20 4.28
N GLU A 14 7.83 23.95 3.33
CA GLU A 14 9.17 23.72 2.76
C GLU A 14 10.27 23.75 3.83
N THR A 15 10.11 24.56 4.89
CA THR A 15 11.06 24.65 6.00
C THR A 15 11.27 23.35 6.77
N VAL A 16 10.33 22.41 6.66
CA VAL A 16 10.41 21.06 7.25
C VAL A 16 10.51 19.97 6.18
N GLY A 17 10.83 20.33 4.93
CA GLY A 17 11.01 19.40 3.82
C GLY A 17 9.71 18.93 3.16
N GLY A 18 8.59 19.61 3.37
CA GLY A 18 7.35 19.42 2.61
C GLY A 18 7.27 20.32 1.36
N LEU A 19 6.15 20.26 0.64
CA LEU A 19 5.95 21.00 -0.63
C LEU A 19 5.00 22.20 -0.53
N ALA A 20 4.40 22.45 0.63
CA ALA A 20 3.44 23.52 0.87
C ALA A 20 2.28 23.58 -0.16
N ILE A 21 1.88 22.43 -0.72
CA ILE A 21 0.74 22.33 -1.63
C ILE A 21 -0.56 22.50 -0.83
N ASP A 22 -1.52 23.18 -1.45
CA ASP A 22 -2.86 23.37 -0.88
C ASP A 22 -3.48 22.03 -0.43
N ALA A 23 -4.10 22.04 0.75
CA ALA A 23 -4.63 20.82 1.37
C ALA A 23 -5.77 20.19 0.56
N ALA A 24 -6.55 20.98 -0.20
CA ALA A 24 -7.57 20.43 -1.07
C ALA A 24 -6.94 19.67 -2.24
N VAL A 25 -5.88 20.22 -2.84
CA VAL A 25 -5.13 19.54 -3.91
C VAL A 25 -4.45 18.29 -3.37
N ALA A 26 -3.77 18.35 -2.23
CA ALA A 26 -3.18 17.16 -1.60
C ALA A 26 -4.23 16.08 -1.29
N GLY A 27 -5.41 16.49 -0.82
CA GLY A 27 -6.55 15.62 -0.59
C GLY A 27 -7.01 14.89 -1.86
N THR A 28 -7.03 15.58 -3.01
CA THR A 28 -7.40 14.93 -4.28
C THR A 28 -6.34 13.96 -4.77
N VAL A 29 -5.05 14.22 -4.55
CA VAL A 29 -3.97 13.26 -4.80
C VAL A 29 -4.17 11.97 -4.01
N VAL A 30 -4.45 12.11 -2.71
CA VAL A 30 -4.73 10.98 -1.83
C VAL A 30 -6.00 10.26 -2.27
N GLY A 31 -7.03 11.00 -2.69
CA GLY A 31 -8.23 10.45 -3.30
C GLY A 31 -7.94 9.58 -4.52
N THR A 32 -7.03 10.01 -5.40
CA THR A 32 -6.59 9.23 -6.55
C THR A 32 -5.91 7.91 -6.14
N TYR A 33 -5.10 7.90 -5.08
CA TYR A 33 -4.54 6.67 -4.52
C TYR A 33 -5.64 5.67 -4.13
N TRP A 34 -6.68 6.13 -3.41
CA TRP A 34 -7.79 5.28 -2.99
C TRP A 34 -8.66 4.82 -4.16
N PHE A 35 -8.85 5.67 -5.16
CA PHE A 35 -9.54 5.30 -6.40
C PHE A 35 -8.77 4.21 -7.16
N LEU A 36 -7.46 4.34 -7.32
CA LEU A 36 -6.64 3.29 -7.91
C LEU A 36 -6.68 2.00 -7.07
N MET A 37 -6.80 2.11 -5.75
CA MET A 37 -7.03 0.95 -4.89
C MET A 37 -8.36 0.26 -5.20
N LEU A 38 -9.44 1.03 -5.44
CA LEU A 38 -10.73 0.49 -5.87
C LEU A 38 -10.63 -0.20 -7.24
N VAL A 39 -10.00 0.45 -8.23
CA VAL A 39 -9.75 -0.14 -9.55
C VAL A 39 -8.95 -1.44 -9.44
N GLY A 40 -7.91 -1.44 -8.61
CA GLY A 40 -7.09 -2.62 -8.34
C GLY A 40 -7.88 -3.77 -7.73
N ARG A 41 -8.89 -3.49 -6.90
CA ARG A 41 -9.80 -4.52 -6.38
C ARG A 41 -10.65 -5.15 -7.48
N PHE A 42 -11.17 -4.37 -8.42
CA PHE A 42 -11.94 -4.91 -9.55
C PHE A 42 -11.07 -5.78 -10.47
N ILE A 43 -9.86 -5.31 -10.81
CA ILE A 43 -8.89 -6.09 -11.59
C ILE A 43 -8.50 -7.35 -10.83
N GLY A 44 -8.20 -7.22 -9.53
CA GLY A 44 -7.87 -8.32 -8.64
C GLY A 44 -8.96 -9.37 -8.59
N ALA A 45 -10.23 -8.96 -8.47
CA ALA A 45 -11.37 -9.88 -8.47
C ALA A 45 -11.51 -10.62 -9.82
N ALA A 46 -11.32 -9.94 -10.95
CA ALA A 46 -11.36 -10.57 -12.27
C ALA A 46 -10.22 -11.59 -12.48
N VAL A 47 -9.05 -11.33 -11.90
CA VAL A 47 -7.84 -12.16 -12.02
C VAL A 47 -7.82 -13.28 -10.95
N ALA A 48 -8.52 -13.12 -9.83
CA ALA A 48 -8.55 -14.08 -8.72
C ALA A 48 -9.09 -15.46 -9.11
N ALA A 49 -9.92 -15.56 -10.15
CA ALA A 49 -10.39 -16.84 -10.68
C ALA A 49 -9.30 -17.63 -11.42
N LYS A 50 -8.23 -16.97 -11.88
CA LYS A 50 -7.17 -17.57 -12.71
C LYS A 50 -5.85 -17.76 -11.96
N PHE A 51 -5.61 -16.96 -10.93
CA PHE A 51 -4.35 -16.97 -10.18
C PHE A 51 -4.58 -17.16 -8.70
N THR A 52 -3.72 -17.95 -8.05
CA THR A 52 -3.76 -18.16 -6.60
C THR A 52 -3.38 -16.89 -5.84
N SER A 53 -3.88 -16.73 -4.61
CA SER A 53 -3.52 -15.65 -3.68
C SER A 53 -2.01 -15.44 -3.53
N LYS A 54 -1.22 -16.53 -3.53
CA LYS A 54 0.25 -16.46 -3.45
C LYS A 54 0.87 -15.69 -4.61
N HIS A 55 0.54 -16.07 -5.85
CA HIS A 55 1.06 -15.40 -7.05
C HIS A 55 0.65 -13.93 -7.12
N MET A 56 -0.61 -13.61 -6.76
CA MET A 56 -1.10 -12.23 -6.71
C MET A 56 -0.33 -11.39 -5.68
N LEU A 57 -0.09 -11.94 -4.48
CA LEU A 57 0.64 -11.25 -3.42
C LEU A 57 2.11 -11.04 -3.80
N VAL A 58 2.79 -12.04 -4.37
CA VAL A 58 4.17 -11.90 -4.84
C VAL A 58 4.28 -10.83 -5.92
N PHE A 59 3.43 -10.88 -6.94
CA PHE A 59 3.45 -9.90 -8.03
C PHE A 59 3.25 -8.47 -7.50
N THR A 60 2.22 -8.26 -6.69
CA THR A 60 1.91 -6.91 -6.18
C THR A 60 2.93 -6.39 -5.18
N THR A 61 3.53 -7.23 -4.35
CA THR A 61 4.59 -6.81 -3.42
C THR A 61 5.91 -6.51 -4.14
N VAL A 62 6.26 -7.25 -5.20
CA VAL A 62 7.41 -6.92 -6.06
C VAL A 62 7.18 -5.59 -6.78
N CYS A 63 6.03 -5.43 -7.43
CA CYS A 63 5.67 -4.17 -8.10
C CYS A 63 5.65 -2.99 -7.13
N ALA A 64 5.04 -3.13 -5.95
CA ALA A 64 5.03 -2.09 -4.94
C ALA A 64 6.44 -1.76 -4.42
N SER A 65 7.30 -2.76 -4.25
CA SER A 65 8.70 -2.52 -3.83
C SER A 65 9.46 -1.69 -4.86
N ILE A 66 9.29 -2.00 -6.15
CA ILE A 66 9.89 -1.23 -7.25
C ILE A 66 9.34 0.19 -7.27
N LEU A 67 8.02 0.37 -7.18
CA LEU A 67 7.39 1.70 -7.17
C LEU A 67 7.83 2.55 -5.98
N VAL A 68 7.94 1.96 -4.78
CA VAL A 68 8.45 2.66 -3.59
C VAL A 68 9.92 3.03 -3.75
N LEU A 69 10.75 2.12 -4.29
CA LEU A 69 12.16 2.43 -4.58
C LEU A 69 12.30 3.57 -5.59
N LEU A 70 11.51 3.54 -6.67
CA LEU A 70 11.46 4.63 -7.65
C LEU A 70 11.04 5.94 -6.98
N ALA A 71 10.04 5.92 -6.10
CA ALA A 71 9.63 7.13 -5.37
C ALA A 71 10.75 7.70 -4.48
N ILE A 72 11.57 6.86 -3.86
CA ILE A 72 12.67 7.28 -2.98
C ILE A 72 13.82 7.91 -3.78
N PHE A 73 14.19 7.31 -4.91
CA PHE A 73 15.40 7.71 -5.65
C PHE A 73 15.15 8.68 -6.81
N MET A 74 13.90 8.82 -7.27
CA MET A 74 13.59 9.72 -8.39
C MET A 74 13.59 11.20 -7.94
N PRO A 75 14.07 12.11 -8.81
CA PRO A 75 14.08 13.53 -8.51
C PRO A 75 12.66 14.10 -8.41
N GLN A 76 12.50 15.17 -7.62
CA GLN A 76 11.23 15.84 -7.39
C GLN A 76 10.87 16.80 -8.54
N THR A 77 10.97 16.33 -9.79
CA THR A 77 10.53 17.10 -10.95
C THR A 77 9.02 17.20 -10.97
N MET A 78 8.49 18.41 -11.11
CA MET A 78 7.06 18.68 -11.14
C MET A 78 6.46 18.19 -12.46
N VAL A 79 5.39 17.41 -12.37
CA VAL A 79 4.65 16.85 -13.50
C VAL A 79 3.16 16.97 -13.24
N ASN A 80 2.41 17.24 -14.32
CA ASN A 80 0.95 17.25 -14.29
C ASN A 80 0.43 15.82 -14.22
N MET A 81 -0.11 15.42 -13.06
CA MET A 81 -0.77 14.13 -12.91
C MET A 81 -2.30 14.28 -12.98
N PRO A 82 -3.01 13.26 -13.49
CA PRO A 82 -4.46 13.23 -13.43
C PRO A 82 -4.94 13.04 -11.99
N VAL A 83 -5.78 13.95 -11.50
CA VAL A 83 -6.43 13.89 -10.19
C VAL A 83 -7.93 14.11 -10.29
N PHE A 84 -8.66 13.73 -9.24
CA PHE A 84 -10.03 14.20 -9.07
C PHE A 84 -10.04 15.67 -8.69
N LYS A 85 -10.97 16.45 -9.23
CA LYS A 85 -11.28 17.78 -8.70
C LYS A 85 -12.36 17.68 -7.64
N SER A 86 -12.63 18.80 -6.96
CA SER A 86 -13.70 18.91 -5.96
C SER A 86 -15.10 18.59 -6.49
N ASP A 87 -15.28 18.61 -7.82
CA ASP A 87 -16.51 18.24 -8.53
C ASP A 87 -16.48 16.79 -9.09
N ILE A 88 -15.54 15.94 -8.66
CA ILE A 88 -15.34 14.55 -9.12
C ILE A 88 -14.89 14.47 -10.59
N SER A 89 -14.74 15.60 -11.30
CA SER A 89 -14.20 15.61 -12.66
C SER A 89 -12.70 15.26 -12.66
N PHE A 90 -12.22 14.75 -13.79
CA PHE A 90 -10.78 14.56 -13.99
C PHE A 90 -10.11 15.91 -14.29
N GLY A 91 -9.08 16.22 -13.52
CA GLY A 91 -8.24 17.40 -13.67
C GLY A 91 -6.76 17.04 -13.69
N LEU A 92 -5.92 18.05 -13.91
CA LEU A 92 -4.47 17.93 -13.74
C LEU A 92 -4.07 18.68 -12.47
N ALA A 93 -3.25 18.04 -11.63
CA ALA A 93 -2.57 18.69 -10.53
C ALA A 93 -1.06 18.54 -10.72
N GLU A 94 -0.35 19.61 -10.44
CA GLU A 94 1.10 19.64 -10.51
C GLU A 94 1.68 19.04 -9.23
N VAL A 95 2.33 17.88 -9.35
CA VAL A 95 2.97 17.19 -8.24
C VAL A 95 4.29 16.59 -8.69
N PRO A 96 5.22 16.31 -7.77
CA PRO A 96 6.47 15.68 -8.15
C PRO A 96 6.26 14.22 -8.59
N VAL A 97 7.13 13.76 -9.50
CA VAL A 97 7.07 12.40 -10.07
C VAL A 97 7.11 11.30 -9.00
N ASN A 98 7.83 11.50 -7.90
CA ASN A 98 7.87 10.54 -6.79
C ASN A 98 6.48 10.26 -6.18
N VAL A 99 5.60 11.26 -6.11
CA VAL A 99 4.22 11.13 -5.62
C VAL A 99 3.39 10.27 -6.58
N ILE A 100 3.63 10.36 -7.89
CA ILE A 100 2.93 9.51 -8.87
C ILE A 100 3.23 8.03 -8.62
N PHE A 101 4.49 7.66 -8.36
CA PHE A 101 4.84 6.27 -8.03
C PHE A 101 4.19 5.78 -6.73
N LEU A 102 4.08 6.66 -5.73
CA LEU A 102 3.37 6.36 -4.48
C LEU A 102 1.86 6.21 -4.70
N VAL A 103 1.25 7.04 -5.54
CA VAL A 103 -0.17 6.94 -5.94
C VAL A 103 -0.43 5.61 -6.66
N LEU A 104 0.45 5.23 -7.59
CA LEU A 104 0.36 3.94 -8.30
C LEU A 104 0.48 2.72 -7.37
N CYS A 105 1.15 2.84 -6.22
CA CYS A 105 1.16 1.79 -5.20
C CYS A 105 -0.26 1.47 -4.67
N GLY A 106 -1.22 2.39 -4.80
CA GLY A 106 -2.63 2.15 -4.49
C GLY A 106 -3.19 0.96 -5.27
N LEU A 107 -2.81 0.81 -6.54
CA LEU A 107 -3.21 -0.32 -7.37
C LEU A 107 -2.65 -1.64 -6.82
N CYS A 108 -1.38 -1.67 -6.42
CA CYS A 108 -0.74 -2.88 -5.89
C CYS A 108 -1.29 -3.28 -4.50
N THR A 109 -1.49 -2.31 -3.61
CA THR A 109 -1.95 -2.54 -2.23
C THR A 109 -3.40 -3.04 -2.15
N SER A 110 -4.18 -2.85 -3.22
CA SER A 110 -5.60 -3.21 -3.31
C SER A 110 -5.91 -4.68 -3.01
N VAL A 111 -5.08 -5.61 -3.49
CA VAL A 111 -5.28 -7.07 -3.37
C VAL A 111 -4.50 -7.69 -2.23
N MET A 112 -3.51 -6.98 -1.68
CA MET A 112 -2.59 -7.53 -0.67
C MET A 112 -3.33 -8.07 0.56
N TRP A 113 -4.28 -7.32 1.10
CA TRP A 113 -5.02 -7.73 2.30
C TRP A 113 -5.82 -9.02 2.06
N GLY A 114 -6.56 -9.10 0.94
CA GLY A 114 -7.35 -10.28 0.61
C GLY A 114 -6.47 -11.50 0.34
N SER A 115 -5.35 -11.32 -0.36
CA SER A 115 -4.40 -12.40 -0.61
C SER A 115 -3.73 -12.90 0.69
N ILE A 116 -3.33 -11.99 1.59
CA ILE A 116 -2.74 -12.34 2.89
C ILE A 116 -3.77 -13.09 3.74
N PHE A 117 -5.01 -12.60 3.80
CA PHE A 117 -6.09 -13.24 4.55
C PHE A 117 -6.32 -14.67 4.05
N ASN A 118 -6.49 -14.85 2.74
CA ASN A 118 -6.67 -16.17 2.13
C ASN A 118 -5.52 -17.12 2.49
N LEU A 119 -4.27 -16.65 2.37
CA LEU A 119 -3.09 -17.44 2.74
C LEU A 119 -3.00 -17.76 4.24
N ALA A 120 -3.48 -16.86 5.10
CA ALA A 120 -3.43 -17.03 6.55
C ALA A 120 -4.46 -18.05 7.06
N VAL A 121 -5.56 -18.23 6.34
CA VAL A 121 -6.67 -19.12 6.73
C VAL A 121 -6.67 -20.45 5.95
N GLU A 122 -5.79 -20.59 4.96
CA GLU A 122 -5.70 -21.77 4.10
C GLU A 122 -5.27 -23.02 4.88
N GLY A 123 -6.01 -24.12 4.72
CA GLY A 123 -5.64 -25.42 5.29
C GLY A 123 -5.86 -25.59 6.80
N LEU A 124 -6.58 -24.67 7.45
CA LEU A 124 -6.82 -24.71 8.90
C LEU A 124 -8.06 -25.51 9.32
N GLY A 125 -8.93 -25.90 8.38
CA GLY A 125 -10.15 -26.69 8.65
C GLY A 125 -10.99 -26.09 9.79
N LYS A 126 -11.23 -26.87 10.85
CA LYS A 126 -11.97 -26.44 12.05
C LYS A 126 -11.40 -25.22 12.78
N TYR A 127 -10.15 -24.81 12.49
CA TYR A 127 -9.50 -23.66 13.13
C TYR A 127 -9.63 -22.35 12.33
N THR A 128 -10.16 -22.40 11.10
CA THR A 128 -10.31 -21.23 10.20
C THR A 128 -11.04 -20.06 10.87
N ALA A 129 -12.12 -20.32 11.61
CA ALA A 129 -12.87 -19.29 12.32
C ALA A 129 -12.04 -18.59 13.41
N ARG A 130 -11.28 -19.37 14.20
CA ARG A 130 -10.39 -18.83 15.25
C ARG A 130 -9.21 -18.06 14.65
N ALA A 131 -8.59 -18.59 13.61
CA ALA A 131 -7.50 -17.92 12.90
C ALA A 131 -7.94 -16.59 12.29
N SER A 132 -9.12 -16.57 11.63
CA SER A 132 -9.74 -15.35 11.10
C SER A 132 -9.98 -14.32 12.20
N GLY A 133 -10.49 -14.74 13.36
CA GLY A 133 -10.69 -13.84 14.51
C GLY A 133 -9.39 -13.19 14.98
N ILE A 134 -8.32 -13.97 15.16
CA ILE A 134 -7.00 -13.44 15.55
C ILE A 134 -6.47 -12.49 14.46
N PHE A 135 -6.59 -12.86 13.19
CA PHE A 135 -6.15 -12.04 12.06
C PHE A 135 -6.83 -10.66 12.07
N MET A 136 -8.14 -10.61 12.33
CA MET A 136 -8.89 -9.34 12.38
C MET A 136 -8.45 -8.45 13.55
N MET A 137 -8.00 -9.03 14.66
CA MET A 137 -7.45 -8.24 15.79
C MET A 137 -6.09 -7.61 15.45
N MET A 138 -5.31 -8.23 14.55
CA MET A 138 -3.98 -7.74 14.14
C MET A 138 -4.04 -6.51 13.21
N VAL A 139 -5.23 -6.06 12.81
CA VAL A 139 -5.43 -4.80 12.06
C VAL A 139 -4.92 -3.58 12.82
N CYS A 140 -4.71 -3.70 14.14
CA CYS A 140 -4.03 -2.70 14.97
C CYS A 140 -2.66 -2.25 14.41
N GLY A 141 -1.95 -3.12 13.67
CA GLY A 141 -0.72 -2.78 12.98
C GLY A 141 -0.86 -1.64 11.97
N GLY A 142 -2.07 -1.46 11.42
CA GLY A 142 -2.41 -0.35 10.53
C GLY A 142 -2.34 1.03 11.21
N GLY A 143 -2.46 1.10 12.54
CA GLY A 143 -2.19 2.31 13.31
C GLY A 143 -0.73 2.44 13.74
N LEU A 144 -0.07 1.31 14.06
CA LEU A 144 1.31 1.31 14.55
C LEU A 144 2.33 1.68 13.46
N LEU A 145 2.20 1.13 12.24
CA LEU A 145 3.16 1.37 11.17
C LEU A 145 3.18 2.85 10.71
N PRO A 146 2.04 3.55 10.51
CA PRO A 146 2.07 4.98 10.23
C PRO A 146 2.68 5.84 11.33
N LEU A 147 2.48 5.48 12.61
CA LEU A 147 3.12 6.18 13.72
C LEU A 147 4.64 6.02 13.67
N LEU A 148 5.12 4.79 13.47
CA LEU A 148 6.54 4.51 13.28
C LEU A 148 7.11 5.28 12.08
N GLN A 149 6.41 5.25 10.95
CA GLN A 149 6.84 5.96 9.74
C GLN A 149 6.86 7.49 9.95
N GLY A 150 5.88 8.05 10.66
CA GLY A 150 5.84 9.47 11.02
C GLY A 150 7.03 9.87 11.89
N PHE A 151 7.31 9.09 12.94
CA PHE A 151 8.48 9.31 13.79
C PHE A 151 9.81 9.26 13.01
N VAL A 152 9.92 8.36 12.03
CA VAL A 152 11.10 8.30 11.15
C VAL A 152 11.13 9.52 10.21
N ALA A 153 9.98 9.93 9.66
CA ALA A 153 9.88 11.11 8.79
C ALA A 153 10.36 12.39 9.50
N ASP A 154 10.02 12.56 10.77
CA ASP A 154 10.43 13.71 11.58
C ASP A 154 11.96 13.79 11.77
N LYS A 155 12.68 12.65 11.65
CA LYS A 155 14.13 12.58 11.89
C LYS A 155 14.97 12.58 10.62
N VAL A 156 14.53 11.88 9.58
CA VAL A 156 15.32 11.65 8.35
C VAL A 156 14.64 12.17 7.08
N GLY A 157 13.48 12.81 7.20
CA GLY A 157 12.70 13.38 6.12
C GLY A 157 11.65 12.43 5.53
N PHE A 158 10.69 13.02 4.80
CA PHE A 158 9.53 12.31 4.26
C PHE A 158 9.91 11.17 3.30
N MET A 159 10.78 11.43 2.32
CA MET A 159 11.15 10.42 1.31
C MET A 159 11.91 9.24 1.93
N SER A 160 12.88 9.51 2.80
CA SER A 160 13.64 8.48 3.52
C SER A 160 12.73 7.63 4.43
N SER A 161 11.64 8.19 4.97
CA SER A 161 10.69 7.42 5.78
C SER A 161 10.03 6.27 5.02
N TYR A 162 9.96 6.32 3.68
CA TYR A 162 9.38 5.25 2.87
C TYR A 162 10.22 3.97 2.88
N PHE A 163 11.47 3.98 3.37
CA PHE A 163 12.19 2.74 3.68
C PHE A 163 11.46 1.88 4.74
N VAL A 164 10.70 2.50 5.65
CA VAL A 164 9.84 1.77 6.61
C VAL A 164 8.73 1.02 5.87
N VAL A 165 8.12 1.67 4.87
CA VAL A 165 7.10 1.03 4.01
C VAL A 165 7.73 -0.10 3.21
N LEU A 166 8.89 0.15 2.60
CA LEU A 166 9.62 -0.84 1.82
C LEU A 166 9.94 -2.08 2.67
N ALA A 167 10.42 -1.92 3.90
CA ALA A 167 10.66 -3.01 4.82
C ALA A 167 9.38 -3.84 5.09
N GLY A 168 8.24 -3.16 5.29
CA GLY A 168 6.94 -3.83 5.43
C GLY A 168 6.52 -4.61 4.17
N VAL A 169 6.73 -4.04 2.98
CA VAL A 169 6.42 -4.72 1.71
C VAL A 169 7.34 -5.92 1.46
N ILE A 170 8.63 -5.80 1.77
CA ILE A 170 9.59 -6.91 1.69
C ILE A 170 9.20 -8.02 2.66
N TYR A 171 8.74 -7.69 3.87
CA TYR A 171 8.23 -8.68 4.81
C TYR A 171 6.99 -9.42 4.28
N MET A 172 6.07 -8.70 3.62
CA MET A 172 4.92 -9.33 2.95
C MET A 172 5.35 -10.26 1.80
N LEU A 173 6.38 -9.89 1.03
CA LEU A 173 6.95 -10.73 -0.01
C LEU A 173 7.57 -12.01 0.59
N TRP A 174 8.34 -11.89 1.67
CA TRP A 174 8.88 -13.04 2.40
C TRP A 174 7.76 -13.95 2.91
N TYR A 175 6.69 -13.38 3.49
CA TYR A 175 5.53 -14.12 3.95
C TYR A 175 4.88 -14.90 2.79
N ALA A 176 4.69 -14.28 1.63
CA ALA A 176 4.09 -14.93 0.47
C ALA A 176 4.92 -16.11 -0.06
N ILE A 177 6.25 -15.98 -0.09
CA ILE A 177 7.14 -16.99 -0.67
C ILE A 177 7.38 -18.14 0.33
N PHE A 178 7.73 -17.79 1.57
CA PHE A 178 8.24 -18.72 2.58
C PHE A 178 7.29 -18.90 3.76
N GLY A 179 6.74 -17.81 4.28
CA GLY A 179 5.96 -17.82 5.53
C GLY A 179 4.58 -18.47 5.42
N SER A 180 3.94 -18.43 4.26
CA SER A 180 2.57 -18.89 4.05
C SER A 180 2.47 -20.36 3.62
N LYS A 181 3.50 -21.18 3.89
CA LYS A 181 3.48 -22.60 3.54
C LYS A 181 2.55 -23.34 4.50
N ASN A 182 1.56 -24.06 3.95
CA ASN A 182 0.74 -24.94 4.77
C ASN A 182 1.58 -26.12 5.28
N VAL A 183 1.76 -26.17 6.60
CA VAL A 183 2.57 -27.18 7.30
C VAL A 183 1.77 -28.45 7.59
N ASN A 184 0.44 -28.34 7.72
CA ASN A 184 -0.46 -29.47 7.98
C ASN A 184 -1.39 -29.69 6.79
N LYS A 185 -0.98 -30.60 5.89
CA LYS A 185 -1.78 -30.98 4.71
C LYS A 185 -2.81 -32.06 4.99
N ASP A 186 -2.71 -32.72 6.15
CA ASP A 186 -3.50 -33.90 6.51
C ASP A 186 -4.77 -33.56 7.32
N ILE A 187 -5.08 -32.27 7.50
CA ILE A 187 -6.29 -31.85 8.20
C ILE A 187 -7.46 -31.97 7.21
N PRO A 188 -8.50 -32.76 7.52
CA PRO A 188 -9.70 -32.79 6.70
C PRO A 188 -10.34 -31.40 6.67
N VAL A 189 -10.39 -30.84 5.47
CA VAL A 189 -11.15 -29.64 5.12
C VAL A 189 -12.48 -30.12 4.55
N GLU A 190 -13.42 -30.43 5.45
CA GLU A 190 -14.83 -30.67 5.10
C GLU A 190 -15.47 -29.42 4.51
#